data_AF-M0AGC6-F1
#
_entry.id   AF-M0AGC6-F1
#
_cell.length_a   1.000
_cell.length_b   1.000
_cell.length_c   1.000
_cell.angle_alpha   90.00
_cell.angle_beta   90.00
_cell.angle_gamma   90.00
#
_symmetry.space_group_name_H-M   'P 1'
#
loop_
_entity.id
_entity.type
_entity.pdbx_description
1 polymer ?
#
loop_
_entity_poly.entity_id
_entity_poly.type
_entity_poly.pdbx_seq_one_letter_code
_entity_poly.pdbx_strand_id
1 'polypeptide(L)' 'MNEIRVELIGALQKRQSDGTWEQPVDITAHRVFVEFGNVSIPALSLQYEATAYEQMGRSDRAALLEKYADD' A
#
# COMPACT_ATOMS: atom_id res chain seq x y z
N MET A 1 28.58 0.80 -4.12
CA MET A 1 27.19 0.32 -4.33
C MET A 1 26.57 0.29 -2.96
N ASN A 2 25.52 1.07 -2.71
CA ASN A 2 24.80 0.94 -1.45
C ASN A 2 23.89 -0.28 -1.60
N GLU A 3 24.09 -1.30 -0.78
CA GLU A 3 23.30 -2.54 -0.80
C GLU A 3 21.91 -2.24 -0.21
N ILE A 4 21.02 -1.69 -1.05
CA ILE A 4 19.63 -1.46 -0.69
C ILE A 4 18.84 -2.72 -1.01
N ARG A 5 18.26 -3.32 0.03
CA ARG A 5 17.33 -4.44 -0.14
C ARG A 5 16.05 -3.96 -0.81
N VAL A 6 15.66 -4.63 -1.88
CA VAL A 6 14.38 -4.42 -2.58
C VAL A 6 13.55 -5.69 -2.45
N GLU A 7 12.32 -5.56 -1.98
CA GLU A 7 11.37 -6.67 -1.89
C GLU A 7 10.43 -6.69 -3.10
N LEU A 8 10.29 -7.84 -3.73
CA LEU A 8 9.37 -8.05 -4.86
C LEU A 8 8.20 -8.90 -4.38
N ILE A 9 7.00 -8.32 -4.39
CA ILE A 9 5.75 -8.97 -3.96
C ILE A 9 4.73 -8.84 -5.08
N GLY A 10 4.41 -9.97 -5.72
CA GLY A 10 3.38 -10.05 -6.75
C GLY A 10 2.07 -10.62 -6.21
N ALA A 11 0.94 -10.11 -6.71
CA ALA A 11 -0.40 -10.60 -6.37
C ALA A 11 -0.64 -10.75 -4.85
N LEU A 12 -0.30 -9.72 -4.07
CA LEU A 12 -0.48 -9.73 -2.63
C LEU A 12 -1.95 -9.97 -2.27
N GLN A 13 -2.17 -10.89 -1.34
CA GLN A 13 -3.46 -11.21 -0.75
C GLN A 13 -3.34 -11.12 0.77
N LYS A 14 -4.41 -10.72 1.44
CA LYS A 14 -4.54 -10.75 2.89
C LYS A 14 -5.49 -11.87 3.32
N ARG A 15 -5.15 -12.51 4.43
CA ARG A 15 -5.99 -13.55 5.02
C ARG A 15 -7.07 -12.90 5.87
N GLN A 16 -8.32 -13.26 5.61
CA GLN A 16 -9.51 -12.80 6.31
C GLN A 16 -9.69 -13.53 7.64
N SER A 17 -10.55 -12.99 8.51
CA SER A 17 -10.84 -13.56 9.84
C SER A 17 -11.50 -14.93 9.79
N ASP A 18 -12.22 -15.24 8.71
CA ASP A 18 -12.79 -16.56 8.43
C ASP A 18 -11.75 -17.57 7.88
N GLY A 19 -10.50 -17.13 7.73
CA GLY A 19 -9.38 -17.94 7.26
C GLY A 19 -9.23 -18.02 5.74
N THR A 20 -10.12 -17.41 4.97
CA THR A 20 -10.04 -17.29 3.50
C THR A 20 -9.01 -16.23 3.08
N TRP A 21 -8.65 -16.22 1.80
CA TRP A 21 -7.80 -15.18 1.22
C TRP A 21 -8.65 -14.27 0.34
N GLU A 22 -8.44 -12.96 0.45
CA GLU A 22 -9.03 -12.01 -0.50
C GLU A 22 -8.48 -12.21 -1.91
N GLN A 23 -9.20 -11.72 -2.92
CA GLN A 23 -8.64 -11.65 -4.27
C GLN A 23 -7.43 -10.72 -4.29
N PRO A 24 -6.44 -10.98 -5.17
CA PRO A 24 -5.33 -10.06 -5.35
C PRO A 24 -5.82 -8.64 -5.64
N VAL A 25 -5.16 -7.65 -5.04
CA VAL A 25 -5.50 -6.24 -5.26
C VAL A 25 -5.37 -5.86 -6.73
N ASP A 26 -6.36 -5.13 -7.26
CA ASP A 26 -6.19 -4.40 -8.52
C ASP A 26 -5.34 -3.16 -8.26
N ILE A 27 -4.04 -3.27 -8.53
CA ILE A 27 -3.07 -2.18 -8.37
C ILE A 27 -3.47 -0.96 -9.20
N THR A 28 -4.11 -1.16 -10.36
CA THR A 28 -4.45 -0.05 -11.26
C THR A 28 -5.50 0.87 -10.65
N ALA A 29 -6.45 0.31 -9.89
CA ALA A 29 -7.53 1.06 -9.24
C ALA A 29 -7.02 1.93 -8.07
N HIS A 30 -5.90 1.57 -7.46
CA HIS A 30 -5.35 2.26 -6.28
C HIS A 30 -4.02 2.98 -6.55
N ARG A 31 -3.51 2.90 -7.78
CA ARG A 31 -2.26 3.54 -8.17
C ARG A 31 -2.46 5.04 -8.36
N VAL A 32 -1.57 5.80 -7.73
CA VAL A 32 -1.33 7.21 -8.00
C VAL A 32 0.08 7.37 -8.58
N PHE A 33 0.31 8.48 -9.28
CA PHE A 33 1.64 8.86 -9.75
C PHE A 33 2.13 10.07 -8.94
N VAL A 34 3.36 9.96 -8.44
CA VAL A 34 4.04 11.02 -7.70
C VAL A 34 5.24 11.48 -8.51
N GLU A 35 5.30 12.77 -8.80
CA GLU A 35 6.44 13.35 -9.50
C GLU A 35 7.59 13.60 -8.53
N PHE A 36 8.75 13.01 -8.83
CA PHE A 36 9.98 13.23 -8.06
C PHE A 36 11.14 13.52 -9.02
N GLY A 37 11.56 14.79 -9.06
CA GLY A 37 12.51 15.26 -10.07
C GLY A 37 11.92 15.17 -11.47
N ASN A 38 12.53 14.37 -12.33
CA ASN A 38 12.07 14.09 -13.70
C ASN A 38 11.45 12.68 -13.85
N VAL A 39 11.07 12.04 -12.74
CA VAL A 39 10.53 10.69 -12.72
C VAL A 39 9.11 10.71 -12.16
N SER A 40 8.19 10.08 -12.88
CA SER A 40 6.85 9.79 -12.42
C SER A 40 6.84 8.41 -11.75
N ILE A 41 6.70 8.37 -10.42
CA ILE A 41 6.81 7.15 -9.61
C ILE A 41 5.39 6.63 -9.30
N PRO A 42 5.05 5.40 -9.71
CA PRO A 42 3.79 4.79 -9.30
C PRO A 42 3.86 4.40 -7.82
N ALA A 43 2.86 4.81 -7.05
CA ALA A 43 2.66 4.42 -5.67
C ALA A 43 1.21 4.01 -5.44
N LEU A 44 0.94 3.29 -4.35
CA LEU A 44 -0.43 3.07 -3.90
C LEU A 44 -0.92 4.31 -3.13
N SER A 45 -2.21 4.63 -3.26
CA SER A 45 -2.79 5.78 -2.57
C SER A 45 -2.71 5.61 -1.05
N LEU A 46 -2.53 6.72 -0.34
CA LEU A 46 -2.48 6.72 1.12
C LEU A 46 -3.76 6.15 1.73
N GLN A 47 -4.92 6.44 1.15
CA GLN A 47 -6.21 5.90 1.59
C GLN A 47 -6.25 4.36 1.50
N TYR A 48 -5.73 3.79 0.41
CA TYR A 48 -5.66 2.35 0.25
C TYR A 48 -4.70 1.72 1.26
N GLU A 49 -3.51 2.30 1.42
CA GLU A 49 -2.50 1.81 2.37
C GLU A 49 -2.98 1.91 3.82
N ALA A 50 -3.66 2.99 4.21
CA ALA A 50 -4.25 3.13 5.55
C ALA A 50 -5.20 1.96 5.85
N THR A 51 -6.12 1.68 4.92
CA THR A 51 -7.08 0.56 5.02
C THR A 51 -6.37 -0.78 5.12
N ALA A 52 -5.34 -1.01 4.28
CA ALA A 52 -4.57 -2.25 4.27
C ALA A 52 -3.79 -2.47 5.57
N TYR A 53 -3.18 -1.41 6.12
CA TYR A 53 -2.46 -1.46 7.38
C TYR A 53 -3.39 -1.73 8.56
N GLU A 54 -4.58 -1.15 8.56
CA GLU A 54 -5.58 -1.41 9.61
C GLU A 54 -6.00 -2.88 9.62
N GLN A 55 -6.28 -3.47 8.45
CA GLN A 55 -6.61 -4.90 8.32
C GLN A 55 -5.50 -5.83 8.84
N MET A 56 -4.25 -5.38 8.82
CA MET A 56 -3.09 -6.12 9.35
C MET A 56 -2.82 -5.84 10.84
N GLY A 57 -3.69 -5.09 11.52
CA GLY A 57 -3.53 -4.71 12.93
C GLY A 57 -2.41 -3.69 13.18
N ARG A 58 -2.03 -2.91 12.16
CA ARG A 58 -0.99 -1.88 12.24
C ARG A 58 -1.59 -0.48 12.40
N SER A 59 -2.48 -0.32 13.38
CA SER A 59 -3.37 0.82 13.49
C SER A 59 -2.67 2.18 13.65
N ASP A 60 -1.55 2.25 14.40
CA ASP A 60 -0.78 3.49 14.52
C ASP A 60 -0.28 4.01 13.16
N ARG A 61 0.10 3.09 12.28
CA ARG A 61 0.57 3.44 10.93
C ARG A 61 -0.60 3.77 10.00
N ALA A 62 -1.73 3.06 10.13
CA ALA A 62 -2.94 3.36 9.40
C ALA A 62 -3.43 4.79 9.71
N ALA A 63 -3.52 5.16 11.00
CA ALA A 63 -3.94 6.50 11.43
C ALA A 63 -3.01 7.61 10.92
N LEU A 64 -1.70 7.36 10.86
CA LEU A 64 -0.75 8.30 10.27
C LEU A 64 -1.02 8.52 8.77
N LEU A 65 -1.30 7.45 8.02
CA LEU A 65 -1.58 7.52 6.59
C LEU A 65 -2.91 8.21 6.31
N GLU A 66 -3.95 7.88 7.08
CA GLU A 66 -5.29 8.48 6.96
C GLU A 66 -5.26 10.00 7.19
N LYS A 67 -4.49 10.47 8.18
CA LYS A 67 -4.29 11.90 8.45
C LYS A 67 -3.83 12.71 7.21
N TYR A 68 -3.07 12.09 6.31
CA TYR A 68 -2.53 12.74 5.11
C TYR A 68 -3.19 12.23 3.82
N ALA A 69 -4.24 11.42 3.91
CA ALA A 69 -4.94 10.90 2.73
C ALA A 69 -5.90 11.92 2.09
N ASP A 70 -6.25 12.98 2.83
CA ASP A 70 -7.21 14.03 2.44
C ASP A 70 -6.59 15.29 1.77
N ASP A 71 -5.32 15.25 1.34
CA ASP A 71 -4.65 16.34 0.60
C ASP A 71 -4.64 16.12 -0.93
#